data_AF-A0A350W5X6-F1
#
_entry.id   AF-A0A350W5X6-F1
#
_cell.length_a   1.000
_cell.length_b   1.000
_cell.length_c   1.000
_cell.angle_alpha   90.00
_cell.angle_beta   90.00
_cell.angle_gamma   90.00
#
_symmetry.space_group_name_H-M   'P 1'
#
loop_
_entity.id
_entity.type
_entity.pdbx_description
1 polymer ?
#
loop_
_entity_poly.entity_id
_entity_poly.type
_entity_poly.pdbx_seq_one_letter_code
_entity_poly.pdbx_strand_id
1 'polypeptide(L)'
;MKKLNITVFIIVLLSNLLSAKGPGTTVANFLKIGVGARPVGLGESFTAVADDVSTIFWNPAGLATIKEQEIVFAYNKWFEDIYQGFVGYSKPLEGIGTFGLGIIYLSMKDIPGYDEWDYKIDPVKSNDMAFAVSYSRTITEDSLSDASIQTGANVKYIRQQLADETGAAVAMDAGILCKLSAVSFGASVQNFGTKMKFNEKEEPLPLSIKFGNAVKLLNNNLVIALDVNFPADNKTYFSVGAEYWLLNILVLRVGYRGKVDLGNGVTLGTGFRIKSVQVDYAFVNYDELKYTHRISVIYKFGESQ
;
A
#
# COMPACT_ATOMS: atom_id res chain seq x y z
N MET A 1 -0.67 -36.45 -22.23
CA MET A 1 -1.19 -35.38 -21.34
C MET A 1 -0.53 -35.54 -19.97
N LYS A 2 0.56 -34.80 -19.70
CA LYS A 2 1.24 -34.85 -18.39
C LYS A 2 0.45 -33.98 -17.41
N LYS A 3 -0.11 -34.58 -16.36
CA LYS A 3 -0.72 -33.85 -15.24
C LYS A 3 0.39 -33.10 -14.51
N LEU A 4 0.40 -31.78 -14.60
CA LEU A 4 1.30 -30.92 -13.85
C LEU A 4 0.73 -30.78 -12.44
N ASN A 5 1.23 -31.58 -11.51
CA ASN A 5 0.89 -31.46 -10.09
C ASN A 5 1.61 -30.22 -9.53
N ILE A 6 0.92 -29.08 -9.51
CA ILE A 6 1.39 -27.85 -8.85
C ILE A 6 1.15 -28.03 -7.35
N THR A 7 2.13 -28.59 -6.66
CA THR A 7 2.16 -28.59 -5.19
C THR A 7 2.60 -27.19 -4.74
N VAL A 8 1.63 -26.34 -4.38
CA VAL A 8 1.88 -25.02 -3.80
C VAL A 8 2.47 -25.22 -2.40
N PHE A 9 3.78 -25.03 -2.25
CA PHE A 9 4.44 -25.06 -0.95
C PHE A 9 4.36 -23.67 -0.32
N ILE A 10 3.46 -23.50 0.66
CA ILE A 10 3.38 -22.28 1.46
C ILE A 10 4.46 -22.36 2.54
N ILE A 11 5.53 -21.58 2.42
CA ILE A 11 6.56 -21.53 3.46
C ILE A 11 6.13 -20.49 4.50
N VAL A 12 5.50 -20.97 5.58
CA VAL A 12 5.23 -20.20 6.80
C VAL A 12 6.25 -20.61 7.84
N LEU A 13 7.42 -19.97 7.86
CA LEU A 13 8.48 -20.29 8.83
C LEU A 13 9.32 -19.04 9.16
N LEU A 14 8.69 -18.03 9.77
CA LEU A 14 9.42 -16.87 10.32
C LEU A 14 8.68 -16.12 11.46
N SER A 15 7.73 -16.77 12.15
CA SER A 15 6.89 -16.09 13.16
C SER A 15 7.55 -15.83 14.52
N ASN A 16 8.81 -16.23 14.75
CA ASN A 16 9.43 -16.20 16.08
C ASN A 16 10.61 -15.23 16.26
N LEU A 17 10.92 -14.36 15.29
CA LEU A 17 12.17 -13.55 15.32
C LEU A 17 12.01 -12.04 15.45
N LEU A 18 10.79 -11.49 15.52
CA LEU A 18 10.58 -10.06 15.78
C LEU A 18 9.69 -9.86 17.00
N SER A 19 10.30 -9.39 18.09
CA SER A 19 9.57 -8.86 19.24
C SER A 19 9.01 -7.50 18.86
N ALA A 20 7.71 -7.44 18.59
CA ALA A 20 7.00 -6.19 18.32
C ALA A 20 6.93 -5.32 19.58
N LYS A 21 7.18 -4.02 19.46
CA LYS A 21 6.80 -3.07 20.51
C LYS A 21 5.28 -2.88 20.49
N GLY A 22 4.72 -2.46 21.62
CA GLY A 22 3.28 -2.22 21.74
C GLY A 22 2.80 -1.05 20.88
N PRO A 23 1.47 -0.97 20.63
CA PRO A 23 0.83 0.16 19.97
C PRO A 23 1.22 1.52 20.55
N GLY A 24 1.30 2.55 19.69
CA GLY A 24 1.49 3.94 20.11
C GLY A 24 2.94 4.36 20.38
N THR A 25 3.93 3.57 19.95
CA THR A 25 5.36 3.89 20.10
C THR A 25 5.99 4.59 18.88
N THR A 26 5.18 5.04 17.91
CA THR A 26 5.63 5.67 16.66
C THR A 26 4.76 6.88 16.30
N VAL A 27 5.30 7.75 15.46
CA VAL A 27 4.62 8.92 14.86
C VAL A 27 4.36 8.72 13.37
N ALA A 28 3.76 9.69 12.67
CA ALA A 28 3.37 9.58 11.27
C ALA A 28 2.47 8.36 10.99
N ASN A 29 1.50 8.10 11.87
CA ASN A 29 0.63 6.93 11.81
C ASN A 29 -0.22 6.87 10.54
N PHE A 30 -0.41 7.99 9.83
CA PHE A 30 -1.05 8.04 8.52
C PHE A 30 -0.34 7.16 7.48
N LEU A 31 0.96 6.89 7.64
CA LEU A 31 1.74 5.98 6.78
C LEU A 31 1.31 4.52 6.92
N LYS A 32 0.54 4.17 7.96
CA LYS A 32 -0.02 2.82 8.17
C LYS A 32 -1.37 2.64 7.49
N ILE A 33 -1.99 3.72 7.00
CA ILE A 33 -3.29 3.67 6.34
C ILE A 33 -3.05 3.33 4.85
N GLY A 34 -3.44 2.13 4.44
CA GLY A 34 -3.27 1.65 3.06
C GLY A 34 -3.83 2.61 2.00
N VAL A 35 -3.17 2.69 0.84
CA VAL A 35 -3.60 3.55 -0.29
C VAL A 35 -4.10 2.72 -1.47
N GLY A 36 -5.05 3.30 -2.22
CA GLY A 36 -5.68 2.66 -3.39
C GLY A 36 -6.81 1.71 -3.00
N ALA A 37 -7.92 1.73 -3.74
CA ALA A 37 -9.06 0.86 -3.45
C ALA A 37 -8.76 -0.61 -3.80
N ARG A 38 -7.99 -0.87 -4.86
CA ARG A 38 -7.61 -2.24 -5.26
C ARG A 38 -6.79 -2.98 -4.19
N PRO A 39 -5.65 -2.46 -3.69
CA PRO A 39 -4.88 -3.11 -2.63
C PRO A 39 -5.69 -3.32 -1.34
N VAL A 40 -6.48 -2.31 -0.97
CA VAL A 40 -7.31 -2.39 0.25
C VAL A 40 -8.47 -3.39 0.11
N GLY A 41 -9.09 -3.49 -1.07
CA GLY A 41 -10.10 -4.49 -1.39
C GLY A 41 -9.55 -5.93 -1.42
N LEU A 42 -8.23 -6.09 -1.51
CA LEU A 42 -7.50 -7.34 -1.33
C LEU A 42 -7.08 -7.60 0.13
N GLY A 43 -7.57 -6.81 1.08
CA GLY A 43 -7.19 -6.95 2.48
C GLY A 43 -5.75 -6.52 2.75
N GLU A 44 -5.20 -5.67 1.87
CA GLU A 44 -3.82 -5.18 1.91
C GLU A 44 -2.77 -6.25 1.58
N SER A 45 -3.17 -7.40 1.02
CA SER A 45 -2.25 -8.40 0.48
C SER A 45 -1.76 -8.01 -0.93
N PHE A 46 -0.85 -7.05 -0.99
CA PHE A 46 -0.40 -6.45 -2.26
C PHE A 46 1.12 -6.48 -2.46
N THR A 47 1.90 -6.99 -1.51
CA THR A 47 3.37 -7.00 -1.57
C THR A 47 3.90 -7.82 -2.75
N ALA A 48 3.27 -8.95 -3.07
CA ALA A 48 3.62 -9.80 -4.22
C ALA A 48 2.73 -9.60 -5.46
N VAL A 49 1.62 -8.87 -5.34
CA VAL A 49 0.77 -8.51 -6.49
C VAL A 49 1.39 -7.33 -7.22
N ALA A 50 1.55 -6.18 -6.52
CA ALA A 50 2.45 -5.08 -6.83
C ALA A 50 2.59 -4.74 -8.34
N ASP A 51 1.47 -4.58 -9.06
CA ASP A 51 1.45 -4.47 -10.53
C ASP A 51 0.69 -3.24 -11.05
N ASP A 52 0.51 -2.22 -10.21
CA ASP A 52 0.03 -0.88 -10.61
C ASP A 52 0.77 0.22 -9.84
N VAL A 53 0.58 1.48 -10.24
CA VAL A 53 1.26 2.65 -9.66
C VAL A 53 1.09 2.82 -8.13
N SER A 54 0.07 2.22 -7.51
CA SER A 54 -0.07 2.24 -6.03
C SER A 54 1.04 1.46 -5.33
N THR A 55 1.78 0.63 -6.07
CA THR A 55 2.94 -0.11 -5.59
C THR A 55 4.05 0.78 -5.00
N ILE A 56 4.07 2.08 -5.34
CA ILE A 56 4.90 3.09 -4.66
C ILE A 56 4.75 2.99 -3.14
N PHE A 57 3.54 2.76 -2.63
CA PHE A 57 3.27 2.61 -1.20
C PHE A 57 3.48 1.18 -0.69
N TRP A 58 3.19 0.15 -1.50
CA TRP A 58 3.13 -1.24 -1.05
C TRP A 58 4.45 -2.01 -1.21
N ASN A 59 5.04 -1.99 -2.40
CA ASN A 59 6.32 -2.61 -2.68
C ASN A 59 6.96 -1.89 -3.89
N PRO A 60 7.98 -1.04 -3.71
CA PRO A 60 8.51 -0.25 -4.82
C PRO A 60 9.10 -1.09 -5.97
N ALA A 61 9.46 -2.37 -5.75
CA ALA A 61 9.88 -3.27 -6.83
C ALA A 61 8.79 -3.54 -7.87
N GLY A 62 7.52 -3.38 -7.50
CA GLY A 62 6.40 -3.56 -8.42
C GLY A 62 6.38 -2.56 -9.58
N LEU A 63 7.00 -1.38 -9.42
CA LEU A 63 7.03 -0.35 -10.46
C LEU A 63 7.71 -0.83 -11.74
N ALA A 64 8.71 -1.71 -11.64
CA ALA A 64 9.37 -2.30 -12.82
C ALA A 64 8.45 -3.21 -13.64
N THR A 65 7.27 -3.57 -13.12
CA THR A 65 6.29 -4.41 -13.83
C THR A 65 5.31 -3.59 -14.66
N ILE A 66 5.27 -2.27 -14.43
CA ILE A 66 4.41 -1.33 -15.15
C ILE A 66 5.02 -1.05 -16.52
N LYS A 67 4.26 -1.33 -17.58
CA LYS A 67 4.70 -1.20 -18.98
C LYS A 67 4.35 0.14 -19.61
N GLU A 68 3.35 0.83 -19.09
CA GLU A 68 2.85 2.10 -19.63
C GLU A 68 2.91 3.18 -18.56
N GLN A 69 2.88 4.45 -18.96
CA GLN A 69 2.74 5.52 -17.95
C GLN A 69 1.38 5.37 -17.28
N GLU A 70 1.32 5.56 -15.96
CA GLU A 70 0.08 5.48 -15.19
C GLU A 70 0.01 6.63 -14.20
N ILE A 71 -1.20 7.14 -13.98
CA ILE A 71 -1.50 8.02 -12.85
C ILE A 71 -2.68 7.43 -12.07
N VAL A 72 -2.61 7.49 -10.74
CA VAL A 72 -3.70 7.11 -9.85
C VAL A 72 -4.08 8.26 -8.95
N PHE A 73 -5.37 8.43 -8.75
CA PHE A 73 -5.96 9.25 -7.70
C PHE A 73 -6.76 8.32 -6.81
N ALA A 74 -6.47 8.32 -5.51
CA ALA A 74 -7.25 7.58 -4.53
C ALA A 74 -7.72 8.51 -3.43
N TYR A 75 -8.94 8.30 -2.96
CA TYR A 75 -9.56 9.09 -1.92
C TYR A 75 -10.38 8.19 -1.00
N ASN A 76 -10.29 8.47 0.29
CA ASN A 76 -11.12 7.84 1.30
C ASN A 76 -11.49 8.79 2.41
N LYS A 77 -12.78 8.77 2.75
CA LYS A 77 -13.28 9.34 4.00
C LYS A 77 -13.21 8.27 5.08
N TRP A 78 -12.48 8.57 6.14
CA TRP A 78 -12.39 7.78 7.36
C TRP A 78 -13.41 8.27 8.40
N PHE A 79 -13.45 7.58 9.54
CA PHE A 79 -14.22 8.00 10.71
C PHE A 79 -13.76 9.38 11.21
N GLU A 80 -14.61 10.03 12.01
CA GLU A 80 -14.33 11.34 12.63
C GLU A 80 -13.90 12.45 11.64
N ASP A 81 -14.50 12.45 10.44
CA ASP A 81 -14.20 13.44 9.38
C ASP A 81 -12.68 13.54 9.06
N ILE A 82 -11.99 12.40 9.09
CA ILE A 82 -10.62 12.25 8.58
C ILE A 82 -10.69 11.93 7.08
N TYR A 83 -9.83 12.57 6.30
CA TYR A 83 -9.76 12.43 4.85
C TYR A 83 -8.35 12.05 4.43
N GLN A 84 -8.21 10.99 3.63
CA GLN A 84 -6.95 10.61 3.03
C GLN A 84 -7.03 10.73 1.51
N GLY A 85 -6.02 11.34 0.91
CA GLY A 85 -5.79 11.37 -0.52
C GLY A 85 -4.46 10.72 -0.86
N PHE A 86 -4.40 10.04 -2.01
CA PHE A 86 -3.17 9.57 -2.61
C PHE A 86 -3.15 9.90 -4.10
N VAL A 87 -2.03 10.45 -4.56
CA VAL A 87 -1.72 10.62 -5.97
C VAL A 87 -0.43 9.88 -6.27
N GLY A 88 -0.46 8.98 -7.24
CA GLY A 88 0.71 8.26 -7.71
C GLY A 88 0.89 8.44 -9.20
N TYR A 89 2.12 8.62 -9.66
CA TYR A 89 2.47 8.67 -11.07
C TYR A 89 3.66 7.75 -11.33
N SER A 90 3.61 6.97 -12.41
CA SER A 90 4.72 6.13 -12.84
C SER A 90 5.05 6.38 -14.30
N LYS A 91 6.35 6.41 -14.59
CA LYS A 91 6.89 6.54 -15.95
C LYS A 91 7.95 5.47 -16.20
N PRO A 92 7.63 4.40 -16.95
CA PRO A 92 8.64 3.48 -17.44
C PRO A 92 9.52 4.17 -18.49
N LEU A 93 10.82 3.94 -18.40
CA LEU A 93 11.84 4.38 -19.36
C LEU A 93 12.59 3.15 -19.86
N GLU A 94 12.51 2.92 -21.18
CA GLU A 94 13.14 1.78 -21.83
C GLU A 94 14.65 1.71 -21.53
N GLY A 95 15.13 0.52 -21.16
CA GLY A 95 16.53 0.27 -20.81
C GLY A 95 17.01 0.84 -19.46
N ILE A 96 16.28 1.78 -18.86
CA ILE A 96 16.67 2.47 -17.62
C ILE A 96 15.93 1.90 -16.41
N GLY A 97 14.63 1.65 -16.53
CA GLY A 97 13.75 1.24 -15.42
C GLY A 97 12.54 2.16 -15.30
N THR A 98 11.80 2.04 -14.20
CA THR A 98 10.58 2.81 -13.96
C THR A 98 10.79 3.81 -12.84
N PHE A 99 10.48 5.07 -13.11
CA PHE A 99 10.43 6.13 -12.10
C PHE A 99 9.00 6.31 -11.58
N GLY A 100 8.86 6.65 -10.31
CA GLY A 100 7.57 6.94 -9.69
C GLY A 100 7.61 8.17 -8.80
N LEU A 101 6.47 8.84 -8.68
CA LEU A 101 6.21 9.91 -7.74
C LEU A 101 4.93 9.59 -6.97
N GLY A 102 4.95 9.75 -5.65
CA GLY A 102 3.78 9.50 -4.79
C GLY A 102 3.56 10.64 -3.82
N ILE A 103 2.32 11.04 -3.62
CA ILE A 103 1.90 12.00 -2.59
C ILE A 103 0.79 11.37 -1.79
N ILE A 104 0.97 11.28 -0.48
CA ILE A 104 -0.07 10.90 0.48
C ILE A 104 -0.38 12.15 1.29
N TYR A 105 -1.66 12.48 1.43
CA TYR A 105 -2.13 13.55 2.27
C TYR A 105 -3.20 13.03 3.20
N LEU A 106 -3.09 13.33 4.49
CA LEU A 106 -4.13 13.08 5.48
C LEU A 106 -4.53 14.42 6.09
N SER A 107 -5.82 14.69 6.19
CA SER A 107 -6.33 15.83 6.93
C SER A 107 -7.50 15.42 7.80
N MET A 108 -7.73 16.20 8.85
CA MET A 108 -8.92 16.10 9.68
C MET A 108 -9.69 17.41 9.60
N LYS A 109 -11.00 17.36 9.78
CA LYS A 109 -11.81 18.56 9.96
C LYS A 109 -11.30 19.37 11.16
N ASP A 110 -11.21 20.68 10.97
CA ASP A 110 -10.85 21.64 12.01
C ASP A 110 -11.66 21.41 13.29
N ILE A 111 -10.95 21.25 14.41
CA ILE A 111 -11.56 21.13 15.73
C ILE A 111 -11.75 22.54 16.27
N PRO A 112 -12.98 22.95 16.64
CA PRO A 112 -13.21 24.26 17.25
C PRO A 112 -12.39 24.43 18.52
N GLY A 113 -11.61 25.52 18.59
CA GLY A 113 -10.84 25.88 19.78
C GLY A 113 -11.65 26.73 20.75
N TYR A 114 -11.47 26.50 22.05
CA TYR A 114 -12.03 27.31 23.13
C TYR A 114 -10.94 27.59 24.17
N ASP A 115 -10.96 28.79 24.75
CA ASP A 115 -10.11 29.13 25.89
C ASP A 115 -10.70 28.64 27.24
N GLU A 116 -10.03 28.95 28.34
CA GLU A 116 -10.46 28.57 29.69
C GLU A 116 -11.80 29.21 30.13
N TRP A 117 -12.28 30.23 29.41
CA TRP A 117 -13.52 30.95 29.66
C TRP A 117 -14.63 30.60 28.66
N ASP A 118 -14.43 29.56 27.84
CA ASP A 118 -15.35 29.09 26.78
C ASP A 118 -15.53 30.09 25.63
N TYR A 119 -14.61 31.05 25.46
CA TYR A 119 -14.57 31.89 24.26
C TYR A 119 -13.90 31.16 23.10
N LYS A 120 -14.50 31.28 21.91
CA LYS A 120 -13.94 30.70 20.69
C LYS A 120 -12.60 31.33 20.35
N ILE A 121 -11.61 30.48 20.11
CA ILE A 121 -10.28 30.85 19.60
C ILE A 121 -10.05 30.17 18.25
N ASP A 122 -8.84 30.33 17.69
CA ASP A 122 -8.47 29.70 16.43
C ASP A 122 -8.63 28.17 16.50
N PRO A 123 -9.13 27.53 15.42
CA PRO A 123 -9.36 26.10 15.41
C PRO A 123 -8.05 25.33 15.39
N VAL A 124 -8.07 24.15 16.02
CA VAL A 124 -6.96 23.21 15.98
C VAL A 124 -6.99 22.48 14.65
N LYS A 125 -5.90 22.61 13.88
CA LYS A 125 -5.71 21.96 12.58
C LYS A 125 -4.78 20.77 12.69
N SER A 126 -5.03 19.75 11.87
CA SER A 126 -4.11 18.63 11.71
C SER A 126 -4.07 18.18 10.26
N ASN A 127 -2.86 18.14 9.72
CA ASN A 127 -2.61 17.66 8.37
C ASN A 127 -1.22 17.05 8.24
N ASP A 128 -1.18 15.92 7.55
CA ASP A 128 0.01 15.13 7.35
C ASP A 128 0.24 14.94 5.85
N MET A 129 1.52 14.86 5.47
CA MET A 129 1.90 14.66 4.08
C MET A 129 3.15 13.79 3.99
N ALA A 130 3.17 12.90 3.01
CA ALA A 130 4.37 12.22 2.58
C ALA A 130 4.54 12.36 1.06
N PHE A 131 5.73 12.80 0.65
CA PHE A 131 6.15 12.84 -0.75
C PHE A 131 7.17 11.73 -0.98
N ALA A 132 6.99 10.90 -2.00
CA ALA A 132 7.84 9.78 -2.36
C ALA A 132 8.39 9.95 -3.77
N VAL A 133 9.70 9.75 -3.93
CA VAL A 133 10.34 9.52 -5.21
C VAL A 133 10.78 8.07 -5.26
N SER A 134 10.42 7.39 -6.34
CA SER A 134 10.60 5.95 -6.50
C SER A 134 11.40 5.62 -7.74
N TYR A 135 12.23 4.60 -7.65
CA TYR A 135 12.91 3.98 -8.79
C TYR A 135 12.87 2.46 -8.66
N SER A 136 12.64 1.78 -9.78
CA SER A 136 12.60 0.32 -9.83
C SER A 136 13.13 -0.20 -11.16
N ARG A 137 13.73 -1.40 -11.11
CA ARG A 137 14.31 -2.05 -12.28
C ARG A 137 14.16 -3.57 -12.22
N THR A 138 13.92 -4.18 -13.37
CA THR A 138 14.10 -5.63 -13.58
C THR A 138 15.59 -5.94 -13.69
N ILE A 139 16.12 -6.73 -12.76
CA ILE A 139 17.55 -7.08 -12.66
C ILE A 139 17.84 -8.37 -13.42
N THR A 140 16.91 -9.31 -13.43
CA THR A 140 17.04 -10.60 -14.10
C THR A 140 15.72 -10.96 -14.74
N GLU A 141 15.77 -11.48 -15.95
CA GLU A 141 14.63 -11.97 -16.71
C GLU A 141 15.07 -13.20 -17.50
N ASP A 142 14.35 -14.30 -17.32
CA ASP A 142 14.54 -15.54 -18.06
C ASP A 142 13.22 -15.90 -18.75
N SER A 143 13.20 -15.70 -20.07
CA SER A 143 12.03 -15.97 -20.91
C SER A 143 11.69 -17.46 -21.02
N LEU A 144 12.63 -18.38 -20.74
CA LEU A 144 12.37 -19.83 -20.82
C LEU A 144 11.54 -20.32 -19.64
N SER A 145 11.82 -19.80 -18.44
CA SER A 145 11.11 -20.17 -17.21
C SER A 145 10.01 -19.19 -16.81
N ASP A 146 9.81 -18.11 -17.59
CA ASP A 146 8.95 -16.97 -17.25
C ASP A 146 9.29 -16.42 -15.85
N ALA A 147 10.59 -16.34 -15.57
CA ALA A 147 11.12 -15.90 -14.30
C ALA A 147 11.67 -14.47 -14.40
N SER A 148 11.40 -13.64 -13.41
CA SER A 148 11.99 -12.30 -13.34
C SER A 148 12.18 -11.84 -11.90
N ILE A 149 13.20 -11.02 -11.68
CA ILE A 149 13.49 -10.40 -10.40
C ILE A 149 13.51 -8.89 -10.61
N GLN A 150 12.60 -8.20 -9.92
CA GLN A 150 12.56 -6.75 -9.85
C GLN A 150 13.04 -6.27 -8.48
N THR A 151 13.73 -5.14 -8.45
CA THR A 151 14.06 -4.41 -7.23
C THR A 151 13.55 -2.98 -7.34
N GLY A 152 13.31 -2.34 -6.19
CA GLY A 152 12.92 -0.94 -6.17
C GLY A 152 13.17 -0.30 -4.83
N ALA A 153 13.26 1.02 -4.85
CA ALA A 153 13.46 1.83 -3.66
C ALA A 153 12.67 3.14 -3.74
N ASN A 154 12.32 3.66 -2.57
CA ASN A 154 11.75 4.98 -2.40
C ASN A 154 12.63 5.84 -1.50
N VAL A 155 12.64 7.14 -1.76
CA VAL A 155 13.00 8.17 -0.77
C VAL A 155 11.75 8.96 -0.46
N LYS A 156 11.46 9.16 0.83
CA LYS A 156 10.26 9.85 1.31
C LYS A 156 10.62 11.04 2.18
N TYR A 157 9.99 12.17 1.92
CA TYR A 157 9.91 13.29 2.84
C TYR A 157 8.54 13.27 3.51
N ILE A 158 8.53 13.28 4.85
CA ILE A 158 7.33 13.12 5.67
C ILE A 158 7.21 14.36 6.54
N ARG A 159 6.05 15.01 6.53
CA ARG A 159 5.69 16.14 7.38
C ARG A 159 4.38 15.85 8.09
N GLN A 160 4.32 16.13 9.38
CA GLN A 160 3.10 16.02 10.17
C GLN A 160 2.90 17.33 10.93
N GLN A 161 1.67 17.84 10.92
CA GLN A 161 1.27 19.03 11.64
C GLN A 161 0.15 18.69 12.63
N LEU A 162 0.37 19.07 13.89
CA LEU A 162 -0.56 18.88 14.99
C LEU A 162 -0.71 20.22 15.71
N ALA A 163 -1.86 20.88 15.56
CA ALA A 163 -2.04 22.26 15.98
C ALA A 163 -0.93 23.16 15.37
N ASP A 164 -0.19 23.86 16.23
CA ASP A 164 0.89 24.76 15.84
C ASP A 164 2.25 24.06 15.70
N GLU A 165 2.31 22.77 16.03
CA GLU A 165 3.54 21.98 16.01
C GLU A 165 3.74 21.26 14.68
N THR A 166 4.96 21.32 14.15
CA THR A 166 5.33 20.62 12.92
C THR A 166 6.53 19.71 13.17
N GLY A 167 6.39 18.44 12.77
CA GLY A 167 7.47 17.47 12.70
C GLY A 167 7.78 17.10 11.26
N ALA A 168 9.05 16.83 10.97
CA ALA A 168 9.50 16.30 9.69
C ALA A 168 10.47 15.13 9.86
N ALA A 169 10.47 14.22 8.89
CA ALA A 169 11.41 13.11 8.81
C ALA A 169 11.68 12.72 7.36
N VAL A 170 12.79 12.02 7.15
CA VAL A 170 13.12 11.38 5.87
C VAL A 170 13.15 9.87 6.08
N ALA A 171 12.59 9.13 5.13
CA ALA A 171 12.60 7.68 5.16
C ALA A 171 12.94 7.08 3.80
N MET A 172 13.34 5.82 3.83
CA MET A 172 13.55 4.99 2.66
C MET A 172 12.64 3.77 2.73
N ASP A 173 12.20 3.33 1.56
CA ASP A 173 11.60 2.02 1.37
C ASP A 173 12.47 1.22 0.40
N ALA A 174 12.48 -0.10 0.56
CA ALA A 174 13.13 -1.02 -0.36
C ALA A 174 12.20 -2.19 -0.64
N GLY A 175 12.34 -2.76 -1.83
CA GLY A 175 11.49 -3.84 -2.31
C GLY A 175 12.22 -4.79 -3.22
N ILE A 176 11.81 -6.06 -3.17
CA ILE A 176 12.12 -7.08 -4.16
C ILE A 176 10.81 -7.77 -4.55
N LEU A 177 10.71 -8.14 -5.83
CA LEU A 177 9.61 -8.90 -6.39
C LEU A 177 10.20 -9.96 -7.32
N CYS A 178 9.92 -11.22 -7.04
CA CYS A 178 10.34 -12.36 -7.83
C CYS A 178 9.11 -12.99 -8.45
N LYS A 179 9.02 -13.00 -9.78
CA LYS A 179 7.96 -13.69 -10.53
C LYS A 179 8.52 -14.97 -11.12
N LEU A 180 7.74 -16.04 -11.07
CA LEU A 180 8.04 -17.34 -11.67
C LEU A 180 6.74 -17.92 -12.22
N SER A 181 6.51 -17.71 -13.51
CA SER A 181 5.27 -18.09 -14.19
C SER A 181 4.05 -17.52 -13.44
N ALA A 182 3.13 -18.38 -13.01
CA ALA A 182 1.94 -18.02 -12.26
C ALA A 182 2.21 -17.53 -10.81
N VAL A 183 3.39 -17.77 -10.25
CA VAL A 183 3.70 -17.50 -8.84
C VAL A 183 4.53 -16.23 -8.71
N SER A 184 4.30 -15.46 -7.66
CA SER A 184 5.09 -14.29 -7.31
C SER A 184 5.39 -14.26 -5.82
N PHE A 185 6.61 -13.86 -5.48
CA PHE A 185 7.08 -13.64 -4.12
C PHE A 185 7.53 -12.19 -3.99
N GLY A 186 7.13 -11.52 -2.93
CA GLY A 186 7.51 -10.13 -2.67
C GLY A 186 8.07 -9.97 -1.27
N ALA A 187 9.03 -9.07 -1.11
CA ALA A 187 9.41 -8.56 0.19
C ALA A 187 9.60 -7.05 0.14
N SER A 188 9.20 -6.35 1.19
CA SER A 188 9.36 -4.90 1.29
C SER A 188 9.71 -4.47 2.71
N VAL A 189 10.61 -3.50 2.81
CA VAL A 189 10.88 -2.75 4.04
C VAL A 189 10.38 -1.34 3.82
N GLN A 190 9.52 -0.85 4.71
CA GLN A 190 8.85 0.43 4.60
C GLN A 190 9.18 1.33 5.78
N ASN A 191 9.34 2.64 5.53
CA ASN A 191 9.52 3.70 6.53
C ASN A 191 10.82 3.56 7.36
N PHE A 192 11.89 3.03 6.79
CA PHE A 192 13.20 3.01 7.45
C PHE A 192 13.84 4.40 7.35
N GLY A 193 13.96 5.14 8.45
CA GLY A 193 14.32 6.55 8.36
C GLY A 193 14.70 7.21 9.68
N THR A 194 14.84 8.54 9.62
CA THR A 194 15.10 9.37 10.79
C THR A 194 13.90 9.35 11.74
N LYS A 195 14.14 9.62 13.02
CA LYS A 195 13.06 9.97 13.93
C LYS A 195 12.44 11.30 13.51
N MET A 196 11.18 11.50 13.85
CA MET A 196 10.51 12.79 13.71
C MET A 196 10.49 13.48 15.07
N LYS A 197 10.83 14.76 15.07
CA LYS A 197 10.92 15.58 16.27
C LYS A 197 9.71 16.52 16.35
N PHE A 198 9.08 16.56 17.52
CA PHE A 198 8.11 17.57 17.92
C PHE A 198 8.63 18.23 19.18
N ASN A 199 8.91 19.53 19.13
CA ASN A 199 9.60 20.24 20.22
C ASN A 199 10.87 19.50 20.68
N GLU A 200 10.88 18.96 21.90
CA GLU A 200 12.03 18.23 22.47
C GLU A 200 11.92 16.72 22.33
N LYS A 201 10.78 16.19 21.88
CA LYS A 201 10.51 14.75 21.83
C LYS A 201 10.80 14.20 20.43
N GLU A 202 11.58 13.12 20.38
CA GLU A 202 11.86 12.38 19.15
C GLU A 202 11.20 11.00 19.18
N GLU A 203 10.42 10.71 18.15
CA GLU A 203 9.71 9.44 18.02
C GLU A 203 10.04 8.77 16.68
N PRO A 204 10.17 7.44 16.64
CA PRO A 204 10.47 6.72 15.41
C PRO A 204 9.28 6.67 14.44
N LEU A 205 9.59 6.51 13.15
CA LEU A 205 8.61 6.22 12.11
C LEU A 205 8.07 4.77 12.23
N PRO A 206 6.90 4.48 11.64
CA PRO A 206 6.28 3.15 11.72
C PRO A 206 6.93 2.21 10.70
N LEU A 207 8.15 1.76 11.02
CA LEU A 207 8.89 0.76 10.25
C LEU A 207 8.05 -0.51 10.12
N SER A 208 7.95 -1.04 8.90
CA SER A 208 7.27 -2.31 8.64
C SER A 208 8.06 -3.15 7.66
N ILE A 209 8.20 -4.43 7.96
CA ILE A 209 8.72 -5.44 7.02
C ILE A 209 7.55 -6.28 6.55
N LYS A 210 7.46 -6.55 5.25
CA LYS A 210 6.36 -7.30 4.62
C LYS A 210 6.92 -8.39 3.75
N PHE A 211 6.28 -9.55 3.79
CA PHE A 211 6.53 -10.66 2.88
C PHE A 211 5.21 -11.07 2.25
N GLY A 212 5.17 -11.16 0.92
CA GLY A 212 3.98 -11.50 0.16
C GLY A 212 4.21 -12.70 -0.75
N ASN A 213 3.13 -13.42 -1.01
CA ASN A 213 3.05 -14.47 -2.01
C ASN A 213 1.78 -14.23 -2.82
N ALA A 214 1.84 -14.41 -4.13
CA ALA A 214 0.68 -14.36 -5.01
C ALA A 214 0.71 -15.49 -6.03
N VAL A 215 -0.46 -16.01 -6.39
CA VAL A 215 -0.62 -17.01 -7.45
C VAL A 215 -1.71 -16.57 -8.42
N LYS A 216 -1.39 -16.64 -9.71
CA LYS A 216 -2.30 -16.41 -10.83
C LYS A 216 -2.87 -17.74 -11.31
N LEU A 217 -4.19 -17.83 -11.40
CA LEU A 217 -4.96 -19.02 -11.77
C LEU A 217 -5.96 -18.65 -12.86
N LEU A 218 -6.59 -19.65 -13.48
CA LEU A 218 -7.64 -19.45 -14.49
C LEU A 218 -7.21 -18.50 -15.62
N ASN A 219 -6.07 -18.80 -16.27
CA ASN A 219 -5.48 -17.96 -17.32
C ASN A 219 -5.22 -16.50 -16.88
N ASN A 220 -4.74 -16.34 -15.64
CA ASN A 220 -4.46 -15.06 -14.98
C ASN A 220 -5.69 -14.24 -14.57
N ASN A 221 -6.91 -14.75 -14.73
CA ASN A 221 -8.11 -14.04 -14.32
C ASN A 221 -8.33 -14.08 -12.81
N LEU A 222 -7.81 -15.09 -12.11
CA LEU A 222 -7.90 -15.20 -10.65
C LEU A 222 -6.52 -14.98 -10.04
N VAL A 223 -6.40 -14.07 -9.10
CA VAL A 223 -5.21 -13.88 -8.27
C VAL A 223 -5.57 -14.19 -6.82
N ILE A 224 -4.77 -15.00 -6.15
CA ILE A 224 -4.85 -15.21 -4.70
C ILE A 224 -3.53 -14.72 -4.09
N ALA A 225 -3.61 -13.94 -3.03
CA ALA A 225 -2.45 -13.35 -2.37
C ALA A 225 -2.49 -13.56 -0.86
N LEU A 226 -1.31 -13.71 -0.25
CA LEU A 226 -1.08 -13.80 1.18
C LEU A 226 0.11 -12.90 1.54
N ASP A 227 -0.09 -11.99 2.46
CA ASP A 227 0.97 -11.16 3.03
C ASP A 227 1.12 -11.44 4.54
N VAL A 228 2.37 -11.44 5.02
CA VAL A 228 2.72 -11.42 6.45
C VAL A 228 3.45 -10.12 6.73
N ASN A 229 2.97 -9.38 7.72
CA ASN A 229 3.41 -8.03 8.05
C ASN A 229 4.03 -8.01 9.45
N PHE A 230 5.22 -7.42 9.56
CA PHE A 230 5.99 -7.24 10.78
C PHE A 230 6.19 -5.74 11.04
N PRO A 231 5.16 -5.05 11.56
CA PRO A 231 5.29 -3.66 12.00
C PRO A 231 6.11 -3.56 13.28
N ALA A 232 6.85 -2.46 13.45
CA ALA A 232 7.68 -2.24 14.63
C ALA A 232 6.87 -1.90 15.89
N ASP A 233 5.68 -1.32 15.71
CA ASP A 233 4.77 -0.80 16.75
C ASP A 233 3.50 -1.64 16.92
N ASN A 234 3.41 -2.83 16.32
CA ASN A 234 2.23 -3.68 16.43
C ASN A 234 2.60 -5.16 16.32
N LYS A 235 1.69 -6.03 16.74
CA LYS A 235 1.81 -7.48 16.55
C LYS A 235 1.90 -7.82 15.07
N THR A 236 2.67 -8.86 14.77
CA THR A 236 2.65 -9.49 13.45
C THR A 236 1.24 -9.92 13.08
N TYR A 237 0.85 -9.64 11.85
CA TYR A 237 -0.46 -10.01 11.31
C TYR A 237 -0.32 -10.49 9.87
N PHE A 238 -1.31 -11.26 9.42
CA PHE A 238 -1.40 -11.72 8.04
C PHE A 238 -2.59 -11.07 7.34
N SER A 239 -2.50 -11.02 6.02
CA SER A 239 -3.58 -10.58 5.13
C SER A 239 -3.74 -11.59 4.00
N VAL A 240 -4.97 -11.90 3.62
CA VAL A 240 -5.27 -12.76 2.46
C VAL A 240 -6.24 -12.03 1.54
N GLY A 241 -6.05 -12.15 0.24
CA GLY A 241 -6.90 -11.52 -0.76
C GLY A 241 -7.10 -12.40 -1.99
N ALA A 242 -8.25 -12.22 -2.65
CA ALA A 242 -8.55 -12.80 -3.94
C ALA A 242 -9.11 -11.74 -4.88
N GLU A 243 -8.61 -11.70 -6.12
CA GLU A 243 -9.06 -10.81 -7.21
C GLU A 243 -9.48 -11.66 -8.40
N TYR A 244 -10.69 -11.47 -8.92
CA TYR A 244 -11.20 -12.18 -10.08
C TYR A 244 -11.69 -11.22 -11.17
N TRP A 245 -11.07 -11.28 -12.34
CA TRP A 245 -11.42 -10.51 -13.53
C TRP A 245 -12.43 -11.25 -14.40
N LEU A 246 -13.59 -10.63 -14.60
CA LEU A 246 -14.62 -11.04 -15.55
C LEU A 246 -14.44 -10.24 -16.85
N LEU A 247 -14.16 -10.96 -17.94
CA LEU A 247 -14.04 -10.39 -19.30
C LEU A 247 -13.02 -9.25 -19.42
N ASN A 248 -12.02 -9.20 -18.52
CA ASN A 248 -11.03 -8.10 -18.42
C ASN A 248 -11.63 -6.70 -18.20
N ILE A 249 -12.90 -6.62 -17.81
CA ILE A 249 -13.65 -5.36 -17.65
C ILE A 249 -14.07 -5.19 -16.19
N LEU A 250 -14.82 -6.15 -15.65
CA LEU A 250 -15.29 -6.10 -14.27
C LEU A 250 -14.36 -6.94 -13.40
N VAL A 251 -14.02 -6.46 -12.21
CA VAL A 251 -13.21 -7.20 -11.26
C VAL A 251 -13.89 -7.23 -9.90
N LEU A 252 -13.92 -8.40 -9.28
CA LEU A 252 -14.43 -8.61 -7.93
C LEU A 252 -13.28 -8.98 -7.01
N ARG A 253 -13.29 -8.44 -5.80
CA ARG A 253 -12.25 -8.63 -4.80
C ARG A 253 -12.85 -8.94 -3.45
N VAL A 254 -12.21 -9.86 -2.75
CA VAL A 254 -12.46 -10.12 -1.33
C VAL A 254 -11.12 -10.22 -0.63
N GLY A 255 -11.04 -9.66 0.56
CA GLY A 255 -9.84 -9.74 1.38
C GLY A 255 -10.18 -9.90 2.85
N TYR A 256 -9.18 -10.32 3.62
CA TYR A 256 -9.21 -10.34 5.07
C TYR A 256 -7.88 -9.82 5.59
N ARG A 257 -7.93 -8.83 6.48
CA ARG A 257 -6.76 -8.33 7.21
C ARG A 257 -6.83 -8.75 8.67
N GLY A 258 -5.74 -9.33 9.16
CA GLY A 258 -5.56 -9.68 10.56
C GLY A 258 -5.56 -8.48 11.51
N LYS A 259 -5.62 -8.74 12.81
CA LYS A 259 -5.77 -7.70 13.84
C LYS A 259 -4.55 -6.80 13.95
N VAL A 260 -4.80 -5.51 13.73
CA VAL A 260 -3.89 -4.38 13.97
C VAL A 260 -4.65 -3.29 14.73
N ASP A 261 -3.95 -2.24 15.18
CA ASP A 261 -4.53 -1.16 15.98
C ASP A 261 -5.57 -0.37 15.20
N LEU A 262 -5.38 -0.29 13.88
CA LEU A 262 -6.32 0.35 12.99
C LEU A 262 -7.60 -0.47 12.80
N GLY A 263 -7.63 -1.75 13.22
CA GLY A 263 -8.76 -2.68 13.08
C GLY A 263 -8.49 -3.86 12.14
N ASN A 264 -9.32 -4.90 12.23
CA ASN A 264 -9.34 -6.08 11.36
C ASN A 264 -10.66 -6.21 10.62
N GLY A 265 -10.67 -7.04 9.58
CA GLY A 265 -11.91 -7.49 9.02
C GLY A 265 -11.84 -7.93 7.58
N VAL A 266 -13.02 -8.29 7.10
CA VAL A 266 -13.26 -8.57 5.69
C VAL A 266 -13.30 -7.24 4.92
N THR A 267 -12.64 -7.24 3.77
CA THR A 267 -12.75 -6.18 2.77
C THR A 267 -13.41 -6.73 1.52
N LEU A 268 -14.20 -5.88 0.88
CA LEU A 268 -14.81 -6.17 -0.40
C LEU A 268 -14.35 -5.11 -1.37
N GLY A 269 -14.08 -5.49 -2.61
CA GLY A 269 -13.73 -4.55 -3.65
C GLY A 269 -14.39 -4.90 -4.96
N THR A 270 -14.62 -3.88 -5.77
CA THR A 270 -15.00 -4.05 -7.16
C THR A 270 -14.23 -3.03 -7.98
N GLY A 271 -14.05 -3.32 -9.26
CA GLY A 271 -13.46 -2.37 -10.18
C GLY A 271 -14.01 -2.54 -11.56
N PHE A 272 -13.92 -1.49 -12.36
CA PHE A 272 -14.37 -1.47 -13.73
C PHE A 272 -13.30 -0.82 -14.59
N ARG A 273 -12.87 -1.53 -15.63
CA ARG A 273 -11.85 -1.10 -16.57
C ARG A 273 -12.45 -0.96 -17.97
N ILE A 274 -12.35 0.24 -18.53
CA ILE A 274 -12.64 0.51 -19.93
C ILE A 274 -11.43 1.21 -20.53
N LYS A 275 -10.82 0.58 -21.55
CA LYS A 275 -9.63 1.09 -22.22
C LYS A 275 -8.56 1.47 -21.17
N SER A 276 -8.09 2.71 -21.24
CA SER A 276 -7.09 3.32 -20.37
C SER A 276 -7.57 3.68 -18.96
N VAL A 277 -8.87 3.63 -18.68
CA VAL A 277 -9.43 4.05 -17.38
C VAL A 277 -9.85 2.85 -16.56
N GLN A 278 -9.43 2.81 -15.30
CA GLN A 278 -9.92 1.89 -14.29
C GLN A 278 -10.45 2.66 -13.08
N VAL A 279 -11.67 2.34 -12.66
CA VAL A 279 -12.25 2.86 -11.41
C VAL A 279 -12.40 1.69 -10.46
N ASP A 280 -11.81 1.79 -9.27
CA ASP A 280 -11.91 0.81 -8.21
C ASP A 280 -12.63 1.39 -7.01
N TYR A 281 -13.39 0.54 -6.35
CA TYR A 281 -14.07 0.83 -5.11
C TYR A 281 -13.77 -0.26 -4.09
N ALA A 282 -13.58 0.12 -2.83
CA ALA A 282 -13.43 -0.81 -1.72
C ALA A 282 -14.29 -0.41 -0.53
N PHE A 283 -14.86 -1.43 0.09
CA PHE A 283 -15.56 -1.39 1.35
C PHE A 283 -14.71 -2.11 2.40
N VAL A 284 -14.44 -1.44 3.51
CA VAL A 284 -13.60 -1.98 4.60
C VAL A 284 -14.39 -1.91 5.90
N ASN A 285 -14.45 -3.04 6.58
CA ASN A 285 -14.94 -3.12 7.94
C ASN A 285 -13.79 -2.87 8.94
N TYR A 286 -13.95 -1.88 9.81
CA TYR A 286 -13.03 -1.57 10.90
C TYR A 286 -13.61 -1.90 12.29
N ASP A 287 -14.54 -2.85 12.34
CA ASP A 287 -15.17 -3.33 13.56
C ASP A 287 -15.83 -2.18 14.33
N GLU A 288 -15.31 -1.82 15.51
CA GLU A 288 -15.83 -0.75 16.36
C GLU A 288 -15.75 0.65 15.71
N LEU A 289 -14.83 0.86 14.75
CA LEU A 289 -14.60 2.15 14.09
C LEU A 289 -15.48 2.38 12.84
N LYS A 290 -16.52 1.54 12.65
CA LYS A 290 -17.48 1.55 11.53
C LYS A 290 -16.86 1.14 10.18
N TYR A 291 -17.58 1.42 9.10
CA TYR A 291 -17.19 1.07 7.74
C TYR A 291 -16.58 2.27 7.02
N THR A 292 -15.65 2.00 6.12
CA THR A 292 -15.10 3.03 5.23
C THR A 292 -15.31 2.66 3.77
N HIS A 293 -15.48 3.71 2.96
CA HIS A 293 -15.65 3.63 1.52
C HIS A 293 -14.44 4.29 0.87
N ARG A 294 -13.83 3.59 -0.09
CA ARG A 294 -12.63 4.05 -0.77
C ARG A 294 -12.84 4.00 -2.26
N ILE A 295 -12.39 5.02 -2.97
CA ILE A 295 -12.43 5.09 -4.41
C ILE A 295 -11.02 5.37 -4.95
N SER A 296 -10.66 4.72 -6.04
CA SER A 296 -9.48 5.09 -6.81
C SER A 296 -9.74 5.07 -8.30
N VAL A 297 -9.11 5.98 -9.02
CA VAL A 297 -9.15 6.08 -10.47
C VAL A 297 -7.72 5.97 -10.98
N ILE A 298 -7.47 5.00 -11.85
CA ILE A 298 -6.20 4.81 -12.55
C ILE A 298 -6.42 5.17 -14.01
N TYR A 299 -5.52 5.99 -14.56
CA TYR A 299 -5.44 6.27 -15.99
C TYR A 299 -4.09 5.79 -16.53
N LYS A 300 -4.14 4.93 -17.56
CA LYS A 300 -2.98 4.41 -18.27
C LYS A 300 -2.81 5.14 -19.60
N PHE A 301 -1.66 5.77 -19.82
CA PHE A 301 -1.47 6.62 -20.99
C PHE A 301 -1.13 5.83 -22.28
N GLY A 302 -0.94 4.52 -22.22
CA GLY A 302 -0.67 3.72 -23.41
C GLY A 302 -1.91 3.43 -24.26
N GLU A 303 -1.68 3.13 -25.53
CA GLU A 303 -2.73 2.72 -26.47
C GLU A 303 -3.23 1.32 -26.09
N SER A 304 -4.54 1.19 -25.89
CA SER A 304 -5.21 -0.10 -25.82
C SER A 304 -4.89 -0.91 -27.08
N GLN A 305 -4.00 -1.89 -26.99
CA GLN A 305 -3.89 -2.94 -28.01
C GLN A 305 -5.07 -3.90 -27.92
#